data_AF-A0A3D5KL12-F1
#
_entry.id   AF-A0A3D5KL12-F1
#
_cell.length_a   1.000
_cell.length_b   1.000
_cell.length_c   1.000
_cell.angle_alpha   90.00
_cell.angle_beta   90.00
_cell.angle_gamma   90.00
#
_symmetry.space_group_name_H-M   'P 1'
#
loop_
_entity.id
_entity.type
_entity.pdbx_description
1 polymer ?
#
loop_
_entity_poly.entity_id
_entity_poly.type
_entity_poly.pdbx_seq_one_letter_code
_entity_poly.pdbx_strand_id
1 'polypeptide(L)'
;MVYKLNNTAIRGFRRLCRSTLIAVYFLILVGGIVRSTGSGMGCPDWPKCFGSFIPPTSVDQLPSNYKENYAAFRAKKNQKFASYLQMLGMNSTADKILSDQSILNETEFNPVKTWIEYLNRLVGVAIGIFIALLFFRSIKFRKDYPILFWLSLATLVSVVFQGWFGSIVVSTNLTTWTITIHFVLALVIVALLVFLLHKIDDSEDVYVSLVMRGLLLACISVLLVQIFLGTEVRAAIDVLSVSLPRIEWIGELGDEFVVHRLFSWVVLFVNGFFFWHARKTIALKALSITLFLLILSSFATGVLLSWFNVPAAVQPVHLTIATVTIGVQLTLFFRMKSV
;
A
#
# COMPACT_ATOMS: atom_id res chain seq x y z
N MET A 1 14.66 30.03 1.78
CA MET A 1 13.71 30.91 1.05
C MET A 1 12.27 30.47 1.36
N VAL A 2 11.90 30.45 2.66
CA VAL A 2 10.60 30.03 3.23
C VAL A 2 10.02 31.14 4.16
N TYR A 3 10.76 32.23 4.33
CA TYR A 3 10.55 33.27 5.36
C TYR A 3 9.29 34.12 5.24
N LYS A 4 8.49 34.02 4.16
CA LYS A 4 7.33 34.89 3.94
C LYS A 4 5.96 34.27 4.21
N LEU A 5 5.89 32.98 4.56
CA LEU A 5 4.62 32.38 4.98
C LEU A 5 4.49 32.45 6.50
N ASN A 6 3.31 32.86 6.97
CA ASN A 6 2.99 32.90 8.40
C ASN A 6 3.34 31.55 9.03
N ASN A 7 4.32 31.54 9.95
CA ASN A 7 4.91 30.35 10.57
C ASN A 7 3.86 29.37 11.09
N THR A 8 2.66 29.84 11.45
CA THR A 8 1.57 29.00 11.93
C THR A 8 0.89 28.20 10.82
N ALA A 9 0.72 28.76 9.62
CA ALA A 9 0.08 28.08 8.49
C ALA A 9 0.94 26.92 7.96
N ILE A 10 2.24 27.15 7.77
CA ILE A 10 3.19 26.09 7.39
C ILE A 10 3.24 25.00 8.47
N ARG A 11 3.37 25.37 9.75
CA ARG A 11 3.40 24.38 10.85
C ARG A 11 2.14 23.52 10.88
N GLY A 12 0.96 24.11 10.68
CA GLY A 12 -0.30 23.39 10.61
C GLY A 12 -0.39 22.47 9.39
N PHE A 13 0.12 22.90 8.23
CA PHE A 13 0.17 22.10 7.01
C PHE A 13 1.15 20.91 7.15
N ARG A 14 2.35 21.15 7.70
CA ARG A 14 3.35 20.13 8.01
C ARG A 14 2.81 19.04 8.93
N ARG A 15 2.16 19.44 10.04
CA ARG A 15 1.55 18.50 10.99
C ARG A 15 0.48 17.64 10.31
N LEU A 16 -0.40 18.27 9.54
CA LEU A 16 -1.43 17.55 8.80
C LEU A 16 -0.83 16.56 7.80
N CYS A 17 0.21 16.96 7.05
CA CYS A 17 0.87 16.09 6.08
C CYS A 17 1.54 14.89 6.76
N ARG A 18 2.21 15.12 7.90
CA ARG A 18 2.82 14.05 8.70
C ARG A 18 1.78 13.09 9.29
N SER A 19 0.69 13.61 9.88
CA SER A 19 -0.41 12.80 10.38
C SER A 19 -1.07 11.98 9.26
N THR A 20 -1.21 12.55 8.07
CA THR A 20 -1.76 11.86 6.89
C THR A 20 -0.84 10.71 6.47
N LEU A 21 0.47 10.94 6.37
CA LEU A 21 1.44 9.90 6.04
C LEU A 21 1.42 8.75 7.05
N ILE A 22 1.38 9.06 8.36
CA ILE A 22 1.27 8.04 9.42
C ILE A 22 -0.04 7.26 9.28
N ALA A 23 -1.16 7.95 9.03
CA ALA A 23 -2.46 7.31 8.82
C ALA A 23 -2.46 6.41 7.58
N VAL A 24 -1.79 6.78 6.49
CA VAL A 24 -1.62 5.93 5.31
C VAL A 24 -0.87 4.64 5.63
N TYR A 25 0.24 4.70 6.40
CA TYR A 25 0.91 3.48 6.84
C TYR A 25 0.04 2.62 7.76
N PHE A 26 -0.76 3.25 8.62
CA PHE A 26 -1.74 2.53 9.44
C PHE A 26 -2.81 1.84 8.57
N LEU A 27 -3.29 2.49 7.51
CA LEU A 27 -4.20 1.85 6.56
C LEU A 27 -3.56 0.69 5.81
N ILE A 28 -2.29 0.79 5.42
CA ILE A 28 -1.55 -0.33 4.80
C ILE A 28 -1.50 -1.53 5.76
N LEU A 29 -1.26 -1.28 7.06
CA LEU A 29 -1.30 -2.33 8.09
C LEU A 29 -2.70 -2.95 8.19
N VAL A 30 -3.75 -2.13 8.29
CA VAL A 30 -5.15 -2.60 8.39
C VAL A 30 -5.56 -3.38 7.14
N GLY A 31 -5.20 -2.92 5.94
CA GLY A 31 -5.44 -3.63 4.69
C GLY A 31 -4.71 -4.98 4.64
N GLY A 32 -3.49 -5.04 5.18
CA GLY A 32 -2.78 -6.31 5.38
C GLY A 32 -3.51 -7.27 6.32
N ILE A 33 -4.14 -6.75 7.39
CA ILE A 33 -4.96 -7.54 8.32
C ILE A 33 -6.19 -8.09 7.58
N VAL A 34 -6.92 -7.25 6.84
CA VAL A 34 -8.08 -7.66 6.02
C VAL A 34 -7.71 -8.84 5.12
N ARG A 35 -6.54 -8.80 4.47
CA ARG A 35 -6.07 -9.89 3.61
C ARG A 35 -5.61 -11.12 4.40
N SER A 36 -4.93 -10.97 5.53
CA SER A 36 -4.43 -12.12 6.30
C SER A 36 -5.53 -12.86 7.08
N THR A 37 -6.65 -12.20 7.38
CA THR A 37 -7.84 -12.81 8.00
C THR A 37 -8.86 -13.34 6.98
N GLY A 38 -8.60 -13.17 5.68
CA GLY A 38 -9.53 -13.56 4.61
C GLY A 38 -10.83 -12.76 4.65
N SER A 39 -10.76 -11.50 5.05
CA SER A 39 -11.90 -10.57 5.18
C SER A 39 -12.08 -9.67 3.96
N GLY A 40 -11.23 -9.77 2.92
CA GLY A 40 -11.27 -8.86 1.76
C GLY A 40 -12.51 -8.94 0.87
N MET A 41 -13.39 -9.92 1.13
CA MET A 41 -14.69 -10.11 0.47
C MET A 41 -15.87 -9.98 1.45
N GLY A 42 -15.63 -9.41 2.64
CA GLY A 42 -16.64 -9.20 3.67
C GLY A 42 -17.72 -8.18 3.29
N CYS A 43 -17.43 -7.22 2.41
CA CYS A 43 -18.40 -6.23 1.93
C CYS A 43 -18.52 -6.27 0.39
N PRO A 44 -19.64 -6.78 -0.16
CA PRO A 44 -19.75 -7.04 -1.60
C PRO A 44 -19.94 -5.80 -2.49
N ASP A 45 -20.49 -4.72 -1.94
CA ASP A 45 -20.72 -3.44 -2.61
C ASP A 45 -19.84 -2.34 -2.04
N TRP A 46 -19.80 -1.16 -2.68
CA TRP A 46 -19.13 0.06 -2.22
C TRP A 46 -19.88 1.27 -2.81
N PRO A 47 -20.12 2.38 -2.08
CA PRO A 47 -19.54 2.78 -0.77
C PRO A 47 -20.25 2.19 0.47
N LYS A 48 -21.37 1.50 0.27
CA LYS A 48 -22.09 0.79 1.34
C LYS A 48 -21.48 -0.60 1.59
N CYS A 49 -22.01 -1.31 2.57
CA CYS A 49 -21.72 -2.72 2.83
C CYS A 49 -23.05 -3.45 3.07
N PHE A 50 -23.36 -4.41 2.19
CA PHE A 50 -24.66 -5.03 2.06
C PHE A 50 -25.81 -4.02 1.87
N GLY A 51 -25.60 -2.98 1.05
CA GLY A 51 -26.63 -1.98 0.76
C GLY A 51 -26.92 -0.99 1.92
N SER A 52 -26.21 -1.10 3.04
CA SER A 52 -26.33 -0.26 4.24
C SER A 52 -25.03 0.49 4.57
N PHE A 53 -25.13 1.63 5.27
CA PHE A 53 -23.98 2.34 5.87
C PHE A 53 -23.62 1.82 7.27
N ILE A 54 -24.48 0.99 7.87
CA ILE A 54 -24.16 0.23 9.07
C ILE A 54 -24.28 -1.24 8.66
N PRO A 55 -23.17 -1.99 8.57
CA PRO A 55 -23.21 -3.37 8.12
C PRO A 55 -24.10 -4.23 9.01
N PRO A 56 -24.74 -5.26 8.44
CA PRO A 56 -25.53 -6.20 9.21
C PRO A 56 -24.68 -6.94 10.23
N THR A 57 -25.31 -7.36 11.33
CA THR A 57 -24.66 -8.14 12.40
C THR A 57 -25.06 -9.62 12.40
N SER A 58 -26.11 -9.98 11.67
CA SER A 58 -26.55 -11.36 11.46
C SER A 58 -27.03 -11.57 10.02
N VAL A 59 -27.03 -12.82 9.57
CA VAL A 59 -27.50 -13.19 8.23
C VAL A 59 -29.00 -12.92 8.05
N ASP A 60 -29.78 -12.93 9.13
CA ASP A 60 -31.24 -12.72 9.10
C ASP A 60 -31.64 -11.30 8.67
N GLN A 61 -30.69 -10.36 8.70
CA GLN A 61 -30.89 -8.99 8.22
C GLN A 61 -30.74 -8.87 6.69
N LEU A 62 -30.33 -9.95 6.03
CA LEU A 62 -30.15 -10.01 4.58
C LEU A 62 -31.33 -10.70 3.91
N PRO A 63 -31.71 -10.26 2.70
CA PRO A 63 -32.69 -10.99 1.91
C PRO A 63 -32.14 -12.35 1.49
N SER A 64 -33.00 -13.35 1.31
CA SER A 64 -32.59 -14.72 0.97
C SER A 64 -31.80 -14.82 -0.34
N ASN A 65 -32.05 -13.91 -1.29
CA ASN A 65 -31.38 -13.84 -2.60
C ASN A 65 -30.18 -12.87 -2.64
N TYR A 66 -29.56 -12.57 -1.50
CA TYR A 66 -28.49 -11.57 -1.46
C TYR A 66 -27.30 -11.96 -2.35
N LYS A 67 -26.93 -13.24 -2.41
CA LYS A 67 -25.77 -13.71 -3.19
C LYS A 67 -25.96 -13.48 -4.68
N GLU A 68 -27.13 -13.81 -5.22
CA GLU A 68 -27.46 -13.62 -6.63
C GLU A 68 -27.43 -12.13 -7.00
N ASN A 69 -27.95 -11.28 -6.11
CA ASN A 69 -27.95 -9.83 -6.31
C ASN A 69 -26.52 -9.26 -6.36
N TYR A 70 -25.63 -9.69 -5.46
CA TYR A 70 -24.25 -9.19 -5.42
C TYR A 70 -23.38 -9.80 -6.52
N ALA A 71 -23.62 -11.06 -6.91
CA ALA A 71 -22.98 -11.66 -8.07
C ALA A 71 -23.35 -10.89 -9.36
N ALA A 72 -24.62 -10.54 -9.55
CA ALA A 72 -25.08 -9.72 -10.67
C ALA A 72 -24.48 -8.30 -10.65
N PHE A 73 -24.41 -7.69 -9.46
CA PHE A 73 -23.75 -6.39 -9.27
C PHE A 73 -22.27 -6.43 -9.69
N ARG A 74 -21.55 -7.47 -9.27
CA ARG A 74 -20.15 -7.70 -9.58
C ARG A 74 -19.93 -7.95 -11.08
N ALA A 75 -20.79 -8.76 -11.70
CA ALA A 75 -20.75 -9.03 -13.14
C ALA A 75 -20.86 -7.73 -13.95
N LYS A 76 -21.86 -6.89 -13.64
CA LYS A 76 -22.06 -5.59 -14.31
C LYS A 76 -20.87 -4.65 -14.12
N LYS A 77 -20.30 -4.63 -12.91
CA LYS A 77 -19.12 -3.79 -12.61
C LYS A 77 -17.89 -4.24 -13.38
N ASN A 78 -17.65 -5.54 -13.46
CA ASN A 78 -16.52 -6.09 -14.21
C ASN A 78 -16.69 -5.98 -15.72
N GLN A 79 -17.92 -6.03 -16.26
CA GLN A 79 -18.19 -5.67 -17.66
C GLN A 79 -17.73 -4.25 -17.99
N LYS A 80 -18.04 -3.29 -17.10
CA LYS A 80 -17.58 -1.90 -17.26
C LYS A 80 -16.06 -1.76 -17.10
N PHE A 81 -15.45 -2.52 -16.21
CA PHE A 81 -13.99 -2.50 -16.06
C PHE A 81 -13.28 -3.13 -17.26
N ALA A 82 -13.82 -4.23 -17.80
CA ALA A 82 -13.33 -4.90 -19.00
C ALA A 82 -13.37 -3.96 -20.22
N SER A 83 -14.40 -3.13 -20.38
CA SER A 83 -14.42 -2.15 -21.48
C SER A 83 -13.32 -1.10 -21.36
N TYR A 84 -12.97 -0.67 -20.15
CA TYR A 84 -11.82 0.21 -19.94
C TYR A 84 -10.51 -0.49 -20.30
N LEU A 85 -10.34 -1.77 -19.95
CA LEU A 85 -9.15 -2.54 -20.33
C LEU A 85 -9.05 -2.71 -21.84
N GLN A 86 -10.16 -2.98 -22.53
CA GLN A 86 -10.21 -3.07 -24.00
C GLN A 86 -9.83 -1.74 -24.66
N MET A 87 -10.30 -0.61 -24.13
CA MET A 87 -9.89 0.73 -24.61
C MET A 87 -8.39 0.99 -24.46
N LEU A 88 -7.75 0.37 -23.45
CA LEU A 88 -6.31 0.45 -23.22
C LEU A 88 -5.53 -0.62 -24.02
N GLY A 89 -6.19 -1.41 -24.87
CA GLY A 89 -5.58 -2.48 -25.67
C GLY A 89 -5.34 -3.79 -24.90
N MET A 90 -5.84 -3.92 -23.67
CA MET A 90 -5.67 -5.10 -22.82
C MET A 90 -6.79 -6.13 -22.99
N ASN A 91 -7.08 -6.51 -24.25
CA ASN A 91 -8.21 -7.39 -24.59
C ASN A 91 -8.13 -8.76 -23.89
N SER A 92 -6.94 -9.38 -23.86
CA SER A 92 -6.77 -10.70 -23.22
C SER A 92 -7.04 -10.68 -21.72
N THR A 93 -6.68 -9.59 -21.02
CA THR A 93 -6.97 -9.42 -19.59
C THR A 93 -8.46 -9.18 -19.37
N ALA A 94 -9.10 -8.39 -20.24
CA ALA A 94 -10.53 -8.17 -20.20
C ALA A 94 -11.31 -9.48 -20.35
N ASP A 95 -10.95 -10.30 -21.34
CA ASP A 95 -11.59 -11.59 -21.62
C ASP A 95 -11.40 -12.57 -20.45
N LYS A 96 -10.19 -12.62 -19.87
CA LYS A 96 -9.92 -13.42 -18.66
C LYS A 96 -10.87 -13.06 -17.51
N ILE A 97 -11.04 -11.77 -17.22
CA ILE A 97 -11.96 -11.31 -16.16
C ILE A 97 -13.40 -11.69 -16.47
N LEU A 98 -13.85 -11.57 -17.72
CA LEU A 98 -15.23 -11.88 -18.09
C LEU A 98 -15.52 -13.38 -18.11
N SER A 99 -14.50 -14.21 -18.39
CA SER A 99 -14.62 -15.67 -18.43
C SER A 99 -14.52 -16.35 -17.07
N ASP A 100 -13.95 -15.67 -16.07
CA ASP A 100 -13.71 -16.23 -14.74
C ASP A 100 -14.99 -16.36 -13.91
N GLN A 101 -15.51 -17.59 -13.80
CA GLN A 101 -16.71 -17.90 -13.02
C GLN A 101 -16.50 -17.76 -11.51
N SER A 102 -15.26 -17.86 -11.02
CA SER A 102 -14.96 -17.73 -9.58
C SER A 102 -15.34 -16.35 -9.05
N ILE A 103 -15.33 -15.34 -9.92
CA ILE A 103 -15.75 -13.98 -9.60
C ILE A 103 -17.20 -13.94 -9.13
N LEU A 104 -18.07 -14.77 -9.68
CA LEU A 104 -19.50 -14.77 -9.35
C LEU A 104 -19.83 -15.61 -8.11
N ASN A 105 -18.85 -16.34 -7.57
CA ASN A 105 -19.02 -17.14 -6.37
C ASN A 105 -18.94 -16.23 -5.13
N GLU A 106 -20.10 -15.90 -4.57
CA GLU A 106 -20.19 -15.11 -3.34
C GLU A 106 -19.90 -15.97 -2.10
N THR A 107 -19.09 -15.42 -1.18
CA THR A 107 -18.79 -16.07 0.10
C THR A 107 -19.96 -15.97 1.06
N GLU A 108 -20.10 -16.95 1.96
CA GLU A 108 -21.07 -16.88 3.04
C GLU A 108 -20.89 -15.64 3.90
N PHE A 109 -22.01 -15.03 4.32
CA PHE A 109 -21.99 -13.92 5.25
C PHE A 109 -21.30 -14.30 6.56
N ASN A 110 -20.33 -13.48 6.96
CA ASN A 110 -19.66 -13.59 8.24
C ASN A 110 -19.55 -12.19 8.87
N PRO A 111 -20.15 -11.94 10.04
CA PRO A 111 -20.19 -10.60 10.62
C PRO A 111 -18.79 -10.10 11.00
N VAL A 112 -17.91 -10.97 11.50
CA VAL A 112 -16.54 -10.58 11.88
C VAL A 112 -15.76 -10.11 10.65
N LYS A 113 -15.78 -10.89 9.56
CA LYS A 113 -15.11 -10.52 8.31
C LYS A 113 -15.67 -9.23 7.71
N THR A 114 -16.99 -9.10 7.70
CA THR A 114 -17.72 -7.91 7.23
C THR A 114 -17.24 -6.66 7.97
N TRP A 115 -17.22 -6.69 9.31
CA TRP A 115 -16.80 -5.54 10.12
C TRP A 115 -15.30 -5.23 10.00
N ILE A 116 -14.44 -6.24 9.87
CA ILE A 116 -13.01 -6.04 9.60
C ILE A 116 -12.81 -5.26 8.29
N GLU A 117 -13.49 -5.64 7.20
CA GLU A 117 -13.40 -4.92 5.93
C GLU A 117 -14.02 -3.52 6.01
N TYR A 118 -15.18 -3.40 6.66
CA TYR A 118 -15.86 -2.13 6.80
C TYR A 118 -15.04 -1.10 7.58
N LEU A 119 -14.39 -1.50 8.67
CA LEU A 119 -13.48 -0.63 9.44
C LEU A 119 -12.30 -0.17 8.58
N ASN A 120 -11.71 -1.05 7.77
CA ASN A 120 -10.68 -0.68 6.80
C ASN A 120 -11.16 0.41 5.82
N ARG A 121 -12.39 0.28 5.31
CA ARG A 121 -13.00 1.29 4.42
C ARG A 121 -13.21 2.63 5.13
N LEU A 122 -13.65 2.63 6.39
CA LEU A 122 -13.80 3.85 7.19
C LEU A 122 -12.46 4.56 7.43
N VAL A 123 -11.39 3.81 7.73
CA VAL A 123 -10.04 4.37 7.83
C VAL A 123 -9.62 4.99 6.48
N GLY A 124 -9.92 4.32 5.37
CA GLY A 124 -9.71 4.86 4.01
C GLY A 124 -10.44 6.19 3.76
N VAL A 125 -11.71 6.29 4.15
CA VAL A 125 -12.49 7.53 4.04
C VAL A 125 -11.87 8.65 4.90
N ALA A 126 -11.46 8.35 6.13
CA ALA A 126 -10.80 9.30 7.01
C ALA A 126 -9.50 9.86 6.40
N ILE A 127 -8.71 9.01 5.75
CA ILE A 127 -7.50 9.42 5.02
C ILE A 127 -7.84 10.28 3.81
N GLY A 128 -8.89 9.93 3.07
CA GLY A 128 -9.41 10.77 1.98
C GLY A 128 -9.76 12.18 2.46
N ILE A 129 -10.39 12.31 3.63
CA ILE A 129 -10.69 13.60 4.27
C ILE A 129 -9.40 14.34 4.62
N PHE A 130 -8.40 13.67 5.20
CA PHE A 130 -7.12 14.30 5.54
C PHE A 130 -6.40 14.84 4.30
N ILE A 131 -6.40 14.10 3.20
CA ILE A 131 -5.82 14.52 1.92
C ILE A 131 -6.63 15.66 1.29
N ALA A 132 -7.96 15.64 1.37
CA ALA A 132 -8.79 16.76 0.93
C ALA A 132 -8.47 18.04 1.73
N LEU A 133 -8.31 17.93 3.06
CA LEU A 133 -7.90 19.04 3.91
C LEU A 133 -6.49 19.55 3.56
N LEU A 134 -5.55 18.67 3.19
CA LEU A 134 -4.25 19.08 2.66
C LEU A 134 -4.44 19.91 1.38
N PHE A 135 -5.18 19.40 0.41
CA PHE A 135 -5.46 20.13 -0.83
C PHE A 135 -6.08 21.50 -0.56
N PHE A 136 -7.15 21.59 0.23
CA PHE A 136 -7.80 22.88 0.52
C PHE A 136 -6.87 23.85 1.23
N ARG A 137 -6.05 23.39 2.19
CA ARG A 137 -5.06 24.25 2.84
C ARG A 137 -3.96 24.70 1.87
N SER A 138 -3.60 23.85 0.91
CA SER A 138 -2.57 24.15 -0.10
C SER A 138 -2.96 25.27 -1.06
N ILE A 139 -4.26 25.55 -1.25
CA ILE A 139 -4.76 26.65 -2.09
C ILE A 139 -4.17 28.00 -1.64
N LYS A 140 -3.95 28.19 -0.33
CA LYS A 140 -3.33 29.39 0.23
C LYS A 140 -1.90 29.60 -0.27
N PHE A 141 -1.19 28.51 -0.61
CA PHE A 141 0.20 28.53 -1.07
C PHE A 141 0.32 28.57 -2.61
N ARG A 142 -0.78 28.55 -3.37
CA ARG A 142 -0.76 28.39 -4.84
C ARG A 142 0.01 29.46 -5.61
N LYS A 143 0.14 30.67 -5.06
CA LYS A 143 0.87 31.79 -5.68
C LYS A 143 2.34 31.79 -5.27
N ASP A 144 2.60 31.68 -3.97
CA ASP A 144 3.95 31.82 -3.41
C ASP A 144 4.78 30.53 -3.52
N TYR A 145 4.14 29.36 -3.39
CA TYR A 145 4.76 28.03 -3.44
C TYR A 145 3.87 27.05 -4.21
N PRO A 146 3.71 27.22 -5.53
CA PRO A 146 2.79 26.45 -6.37
C PRO A 146 3.04 24.93 -6.31
N ILE A 147 4.28 24.51 -6.05
CA ILE A 147 4.62 23.08 -5.90
C ILE A 147 3.81 22.40 -4.79
N LEU A 148 3.54 23.08 -3.66
CA LEU A 148 2.75 22.50 -2.56
C LEU A 148 1.29 22.28 -3.00
N PHE A 149 0.75 23.19 -3.82
CA PHE A 149 -0.58 23.07 -4.39
C PHE A 149 -0.67 21.90 -5.37
N TRP A 150 0.24 21.82 -6.34
CA TRP A 150 0.22 20.77 -7.36
C TRP A 150 0.46 19.38 -6.78
N LEU A 151 1.37 19.24 -5.81
CA LEU A 151 1.57 17.97 -5.11
C LEU A 151 0.34 17.56 -4.28
N SER A 152 -0.33 18.51 -3.61
CA SER A 152 -1.55 18.20 -2.87
C SER A 152 -2.70 17.81 -3.80
N LEU A 153 -2.82 18.45 -4.96
CA LEU A 153 -3.79 18.10 -5.99
C LEU A 153 -3.50 16.72 -6.57
N ALA A 154 -2.26 16.42 -6.92
CA ALA A 154 -1.85 15.10 -7.40
C ALA A 154 -2.16 14.03 -6.34
N THR A 155 -1.88 14.29 -5.07
CA THR A 155 -2.20 13.37 -3.97
C THR A 155 -3.71 13.15 -3.83
N LEU A 156 -4.52 14.21 -3.99
CA LEU A 156 -5.99 14.11 -3.98
C LEU A 156 -6.53 13.28 -5.13
N VAL A 157 -6.03 13.49 -6.36
CA VAL A 157 -6.41 12.69 -7.53
C VAL A 157 -6.00 11.23 -7.33
N SER A 158 -4.79 10.99 -6.83
CA SER A 158 -4.28 9.65 -6.55
C SER A 158 -5.12 8.91 -5.51
N VAL A 159 -5.58 9.55 -4.43
CA VAL A 159 -6.43 8.86 -3.42
C VAL A 159 -7.84 8.56 -3.95
N VAL A 160 -8.40 9.43 -4.79
CA VAL A 160 -9.69 9.15 -5.46
C VAL A 160 -9.56 7.94 -6.38
N PHE A 161 -8.48 7.90 -7.18
CA PHE A 161 -8.17 6.76 -8.02
C PHE A 161 -7.92 5.49 -7.21
N GLN A 162 -7.19 5.58 -6.10
CA GLN A 162 -6.93 4.49 -5.16
C GLN A 162 -8.21 3.88 -4.60
N GLY A 163 -9.16 4.72 -4.18
CA GLY A 163 -10.45 4.28 -3.65
C GLY A 163 -11.31 3.60 -4.72
N TRP A 164 -11.38 4.20 -5.92
CA TRP A 164 -12.05 3.58 -7.06
C TRP A 164 -11.45 2.21 -7.39
N PHE A 165 -10.12 2.14 -7.50
CA PHE A 165 -9.41 0.92 -7.85
C PHE A 165 -9.50 -0.15 -6.74
N GLY A 166 -9.52 0.25 -5.47
CA GLY A 166 -9.82 -0.67 -4.35
C GLY A 166 -11.19 -1.33 -4.47
N SER A 167 -12.18 -0.62 -5.02
CA SER A 167 -13.48 -1.22 -5.30
C SER A 167 -13.44 -2.23 -6.46
N ILE A 168 -12.49 -2.08 -7.39
CA ILE A 168 -12.23 -3.04 -8.48
C ILE A 168 -11.58 -4.31 -7.92
N VAL A 169 -10.61 -4.17 -7.01
CA VAL A 169 -9.96 -5.31 -6.33
C VAL A 169 -10.99 -6.28 -5.75
N VAL A 170 -12.00 -5.76 -5.05
CA VAL A 170 -13.10 -6.56 -4.48
C VAL A 170 -13.96 -7.17 -5.59
N SER A 171 -14.32 -6.40 -6.63
CA SER A 171 -15.18 -6.93 -7.70
C SER A 171 -14.49 -7.97 -8.57
N THR A 172 -13.17 -7.96 -8.67
CA THR A 172 -12.38 -8.96 -9.39
C THR A 172 -11.94 -10.11 -8.48
N ASN A 173 -12.68 -10.41 -7.41
CA ASN A 173 -12.40 -11.53 -6.49
C ASN A 173 -10.94 -11.58 -6.01
N LEU A 174 -10.38 -10.41 -5.66
CA LEU A 174 -9.04 -10.30 -5.09
C LEU A 174 -7.92 -10.86 -6.00
N THR A 175 -8.09 -10.81 -7.33
CA THR A 175 -7.03 -11.27 -8.26
C THR A 175 -5.69 -10.60 -7.99
N THR A 176 -4.61 -11.38 -8.02
CA THR A 176 -3.27 -10.95 -7.57
C THR A 176 -2.82 -9.63 -8.18
N TRP A 177 -2.93 -9.50 -9.51
CA TRP A 177 -2.46 -8.31 -10.22
C TRP A 177 -3.24 -7.04 -9.84
N THR A 178 -4.55 -7.14 -9.55
CA THR A 178 -5.33 -5.98 -9.07
C THR A 178 -4.88 -5.56 -7.67
N ILE A 179 -4.61 -6.50 -6.77
CA ILE A 179 -4.07 -6.15 -5.45
C ILE A 179 -2.69 -5.50 -5.59
N THR A 180 -1.83 -6.04 -6.46
CA THR A 180 -0.49 -5.50 -6.71
C THR A 180 -0.56 -4.06 -7.23
N ILE A 181 -1.41 -3.77 -8.23
CA ILE A 181 -1.59 -2.39 -8.73
C ILE A 181 -2.14 -1.48 -7.63
N HIS A 182 -3.14 -1.93 -6.88
CA HIS A 182 -3.69 -1.15 -5.76
C HIS A 182 -2.61 -0.82 -4.73
N PHE A 183 -1.74 -1.78 -4.40
CA PHE A 183 -0.66 -1.57 -3.46
C PHE A 183 0.44 -0.63 -4.00
N VAL A 184 0.81 -0.76 -5.28
CA VAL A 184 1.78 0.16 -5.93
C VAL A 184 1.24 1.60 -5.94
N LEU A 185 -0.04 1.79 -6.23
CA LEU A 185 -0.68 3.10 -6.17
C LEU A 185 -0.66 3.69 -4.74
N ALA A 186 -0.77 2.87 -3.69
CA ALA A 186 -0.56 3.31 -2.31
C ALA A 186 0.88 3.79 -2.07
N LEU A 187 1.89 3.10 -2.62
CA LEU A 187 3.29 3.54 -2.55
C LEU A 187 3.52 4.86 -3.30
N VAL A 188 2.81 5.12 -4.39
CA VAL A 188 2.83 6.42 -5.07
C VAL A 188 2.28 7.53 -4.16
N ILE A 189 1.17 7.29 -3.44
CA ILE A 189 0.64 8.24 -2.46
C ILE A 189 1.66 8.51 -1.34
N VAL A 190 2.31 7.45 -0.83
CA VAL A 190 3.40 7.58 0.16
C VAL A 190 4.54 8.45 -0.40
N ALA A 191 4.98 8.21 -1.64
CA ALA A 191 6.04 9.00 -2.27
C ALA A 191 5.65 10.47 -2.44
N LEU A 192 4.42 10.76 -2.86
CA LEU A 192 3.89 12.12 -2.97
C LEU A 192 3.86 12.83 -1.61
N LEU A 193 3.38 12.16 -0.55
CA LEU A 193 3.33 12.72 0.80
C LEU A 193 4.73 12.94 1.40
N VAL A 194 5.67 12.02 1.18
CA VAL A 194 7.07 12.17 1.61
C VAL A 194 7.73 13.33 0.86
N PHE A 195 7.51 13.45 -0.44
CA PHE A 195 8.04 14.57 -1.23
C PHE A 195 7.42 15.91 -0.82
N LEU A 196 6.12 15.92 -0.54
CA LEU A 196 5.42 17.08 -0.01
C LEU A 196 6.01 17.50 1.34
N LEU A 197 6.26 16.56 2.27
CA LEU A 197 6.95 16.84 3.54
C LEU A 197 8.36 17.40 3.32
N HIS A 198 9.15 16.85 2.40
CA HIS A 198 10.47 17.38 2.08
C HIS A 198 10.41 18.82 1.57
N LYS A 199 9.38 19.18 0.79
CA LYS A 199 9.18 20.58 0.33
C LYS A 199 8.69 21.53 1.41
N ILE A 200 8.09 21.01 2.49
CA ILE A 200 7.62 21.81 3.63
C ILE A 200 8.71 21.95 4.71
N ASP A 201 9.57 20.95 4.88
CA ASP A 201 10.62 20.92 5.88
C ASP A 201 11.84 21.73 5.41
N ASP A 202 12.35 22.61 6.27
CA ASP A 202 13.58 23.39 6.03
C ASP A 202 14.86 22.56 6.25
N SER A 203 14.78 21.24 6.06
CA SER A 203 15.95 20.37 6.23
C SER A 203 16.98 20.72 5.17
N GLU A 204 18.21 20.97 5.58
CA GLU A 204 19.28 21.26 4.63
C GLU A 204 19.53 20.07 3.69
N ASP A 205 19.67 20.41 2.41
CA ASP A 205 20.09 19.48 1.37
C ASP A 205 21.53 19.05 1.64
N VAL A 206 21.79 17.75 1.53
CA VAL A 206 23.10 17.16 1.75
C VAL A 206 23.72 16.82 0.40
N TYR A 207 24.84 17.46 0.11
CA TYR A 207 25.61 17.24 -1.11
C TYR A 207 26.47 15.97 -0.98
N VAL A 208 26.26 15.02 -1.89
CA VAL A 208 26.92 13.71 -1.92
C VAL A 208 27.42 13.39 -3.32
N SER A 209 28.29 12.40 -3.46
CA SER A 209 28.73 11.93 -4.79
C SER A 209 27.58 11.30 -5.58
N LEU A 210 27.66 11.37 -6.91
CA LEU A 210 26.72 10.69 -7.81
C LEU A 210 26.61 9.18 -7.50
N VAL A 211 27.73 8.56 -7.12
CA VAL A 211 27.80 7.15 -6.73
C VAL A 211 26.94 6.86 -5.49
N MET A 212 27.02 7.69 -4.44
CA MET A 212 26.22 7.51 -3.23
C MET A 212 24.71 7.64 -3.52
N ARG A 213 24.35 8.62 -4.35
CA ARG A 213 22.95 8.84 -4.73
C ARG A 213 22.42 7.70 -5.63
N GLY A 214 23.24 7.22 -6.56
CA GLY A 214 22.95 6.06 -7.39
C GLY A 214 22.82 4.77 -6.57
N LEU A 215 23.65 4.59 -5.55
CA LEU A 215 23.54 3.47 -4.61
C LEU A 215 22.21 3.49 -3.85
N LEU A 216 21.74 4.64 -3.38
CA LEU A 216 20.42 4.71 -2.76
C LEU A 216 19.29 4.39 -3.75
N LEU A 217 19.41 4.82 -5.02
CA LEU A 217 18.45 4.46 -6.05
C LEU A 217 18.42 2.94 -6.28
N ALA A 218 19.60 2.29 -6.27
CA ALA A 218 19.70 0.84 -6.31
C ALA A 218 19.02 0.19 -5.09
N CYS A 219 19.24 0.71 -3.87
CA CYS A 219 18.57 0.25 -2.64
C CYS A 219 17.03 0.33 -2.73
N ILE A 220 16.49 1.41 -3.29
CA ILE A 220 15.04 1.57 -3.51
C ILE A 220 14.56 0.54 -4.54
N SER A 221 15.29 0.40 -5.65
CA SER A 221 14.93 -0.50 -6.74
C SER A 221 14.90 -1.96 -6.30
N VAL A 222 15.93 -2.43 -5.59
CA VAL A 222 15.93 -3.80 -5.06
C VAL A 222 14.83 -4.01 -4.02
N LEU A 223 14.50 -3.02 -3.20
CA LEU A 223 13.40 -3.15 -2.25
C LEU A 223 12.04 -3.23 -2.94
N LEU A 224 11.81 -2.45 -4.01
CA LEU A 224 10.59 -2.55 -4.82
C LEU A 224 10.45 -3.93 -5.48
N VAL A 225 11.55 -4.49 -5.99
CA VAL A 225 11.56 -5.86 -6.54
C VAL A 225 11.26 -6.88 -5.43
N GLN A 226 11.85 -6.76 -4.24
CA GLN A 226 11.57 -7.65 -3.11
C GLN A 226 10.09 -7.60 -2.68
N ILE A 227 9.51 -6.41 -2.66
CA ILE A 227 8.09 -6.20 -2.36
C ILE A 227 7.21 -6.90 -3.39
N PHE A 228 7.53 -6.76 -4.68
CA PHE A 228 6.83 -7.47 -5.76
C PHE A 228 6.94 -9.00 -5.63
N LEU A 229 8.15 -9.52 -5.39
CA LEU A 229 8.34 -10.95 -5.13
C LEU A 229 7.52 -11.40 -3.90
N GLY A 230 7.42 -10.55 -2.87
CA GLY A 230 6.59 -10.82 -1.69
C GLY A 230 5.09 -10.89 -1.99
N THR A 231 4.59 -10.10 -2.95
CA THR A 231 3.18 -10.21 -3.38
C THR A 231 2.89 -11.51 -4.11
N GLU A 232 3.86 -12.06 -4.85
CA GLU A 232 3.74 -13.38 -5.50
C GLU A 232 3.73 -14.51 -4.46
N VAL A 233 4.62 -14.47 -3.45
CA VAL A 233 4.56 -15.42 -2.33
C VAL A 233 3.21 -15.37 -1.64
N ARG A 234 2.66 -14.17 -1.42
CA ARG A 234 1.34 -14.03 -0.80
C ARG A 234 0.23 -14.63 -1.67
N ALA A 235 0.31 -14.47 -2.98
CA ALA A 235 -0.64 -15.06 -3.94
C ALA A 235 -0.58 -16.59 -3.92
N ALA A 236 0.62 -17.18 -3.89
CA ALA A 236 0.79 -18.62 -3.74
C ALA A 236 0.17 -19.13 -2.43
N ILE A 237 0.38 -18.41 -1.32
CA ILE A 237 -0.27 -18.74 -0.03
C ILE A 237 -1.79 -18.65 -0.12
N ASP A 238 -2.35 -17.67 -0.83
CA ASP A 238 -3.81 -17.56 -0.99
C ASP A 238 -4.40 -18.80 -1.66
N VAL A 239 -3.75 -19.33 -2.70
CA VAL A 239 -4.15 -20.56 -3.37
C VAL A 239 -4.06 -21.77 -2.42
N LEU A 240 -2.93 -21.95 -1.74
CA LEU A 240 -2.72 -23.08 -0.82
C LEU A 240 -3.65 -23.03 0.40
N SER A 241 -4.02 -21.84 0.86
CA SER A 241 -4.86 -21.64 2.04
C SER A 241 -6.29 -22.19 1.92
N VAL A 242 -6.75 -22.43 0.68
CA VAL A 242 -8.08 -22.99 0.40
C VAL A 242 -8.10 -24.50 0.58
N SER A 243 -7.00 -25.18 0.25
CA SER A 243 -6.95 -26.65 0.18
C SER A 243 -6.13 -27.31 1.28
N LEU A 244 -5.18 -26.59 1.90
CA LEU A 244 -4.22 -27.17 2.84
C LEU A 244 -4.26 -26.50 4.21
N PRO A 245 -4.00 -27.28 5.29
CA PRO A 245 -3.81 -26.70 6.61
C PRO A 245 -2.55 -25.83 6.65
N ARG A 246 -2.57 -24.79 7.48
CA ARG A 246 -1.51 -23.76 7.56
C ARG A 246 -0.09 -24.30 7.75
N ILE A 247 0.06 -25.43 8.44
CA ILE A 247 1.37 -26.05 8.72
C ILE A 247 2.05 -26.61 7.47
N GLU A 248 1.28 -26.95 6.43
CA GLU A 248 1.79 -27.52 5.18
C GLU A 248 2.16 -26.44 4.16
N TRP A 249 1.68 -25.20 4.32
CA TRP A 249 1.82 -24.15 3.31
C TRP A 249 3.26 -23.92 2.87
N ILE A 250 4.21 -23.87 3.81
CA ILE A 250 5.61 -23.56 3.49
C ILE A 250 6.28 -24.70 2.71
N GLY A 251 5.91 -25.95 2.99
CA GLY A 251 6.45 -27.12 2.29
C GLY A 251 6.01 -27.18 0.83
N GLU A 252 4.84 -26.62 0.53
CA GLU A 252 4.22 -26.61 -0.80
C GLU A 252 4.47 -25.32 -1.59
N LEU A 253 5.19 -24.34 -1.03
CA LEU A 253 5.57 -23.14 -1.76
C LEU A 253 6.67 -23.46 -2.79
N GLY A 254 6.45 -23.01 -4.02
CA GLY A 254 7.39 -23.19 -5.13
C GLY A 254 8.48 -22.12 -5.20
N ASP A 255 8.91 -21.83 -6.41
CA ASP A 255 10.01 -20.92 -6.71
C ASP A 255 9.75 -19.49 -6.22
N GLU A 256 8.50 -19.06 -6.11
CA GLU A 256 8.14 -17.72 -5.63
C GLU A 256 8.74 -17.46 -4.24
N PHE A 257 8.67 -18.46 -3.36
CA PHE A 257 9.21 -18.38 -2.00
C PHE A 257 10.73 -18.42 -2.01
N VAL A 258 11.34 -19.33 -2.78
CA VAL A 258 12.79 -19.49 -2.84
C VAL A 258 13.44 -18.22 -3.40
N VAL A 259 12.91 -17.68 -4.49
CA VAL A 259 13.39 -16.45 -5.11
C VAL A 259 13.22 -15.26 -4.17
N HIS A 260 12.06 -15.09 -3.54
CA HIS A 260 11.84 -14.04 -2.54
C HIS A 260 12.83 -14.13 -1.37
N ARG A 261 13.08 -15.33 -0.85
CA ARG A 261 14.01 -15.58 0.26
C ARG A 261 15.44 -15.26 -0.14
N LEU A 262 15.91 -15.74 -1.29
CA LEU A 262 17.28 -15.48 -1.76
C LEU A 262 17.49 -14.00 -2.10
N PHE A 263 16.52 -13.36 -2.73
CA PHE A 263 16.59 -11.94 -3.08
C PHE A 263 16.61 -11.03 -1.83
N SER A 264 16.06 -11.48 -0.69
CA SER A 264 16.12 -10.73 0.57
C SER A 264 17.56 -10.50 1.06
N TRP A 265 18.50 -11.41 0.73
CA TRP A 265 19.92 -11.22 1.00
C TRP A 265 20.52 -10.10 0.15
N VAL A 266 20.12 -9.99 -1.12
CA VAL A 266 20.53 -8.89 -2.00
C VAL A 266 20.08 -7.56 -1.41
N VAL A 267 18.82 -7.47 -0.95
CA VAL A 267 18.31 -6.27 -0.26
C VAL A 267 19.16 -5.95 0.97
N LEU A 268 19.45 -6.94 1.82
CA LEU A 268 20.23 -6.76 3.04
C LEU A 268 21.65 -6.28 2.73
N PHE A 269 22.34 -6.88 1.77
CA PHE A 269 23.72 -6.52 1.41
C PHE A 269 23.80 -5.13 0.77
N VAL A 270 22.96 -4.84 -0.22
CA VAL A 270 22.98 -3.55 -0.93
C VAL A 270 22.67 -2.40 0.04
N ASN A 271 21.66 -2.58 0.91
CA ASN A 271 21.33 -1.56 1.91
C ASN A 271 22.33 -1.50 3.08
N GLY A 272 22.93 -2.62 3.48
CA GLY A 272 24.01 -2.67 4.46
C GLY A 272 25.25 -1.92 3.97
N PHE A 273 25.59 -2.09 2.68
CA PHE A 273 26.66 -1.36 2.03
C PHE A 273 26.37 0.15 1.96
N PHE A 274 25.15 0.55 1.62
CA PHE A 274 24.71 1.95 1.70
C PHE A 274 24.84 2.50 3.12
N PHE A 275 24.32 1.79 4.14
CA PHE A 275 24.40 2.18 5.53
C PHE A 275 25.85 2.39 6.00
N TRP A 276 26.75 1.48 5.65
CA TRP A 276 28.17 1.55 6.02
C TRP A 276 28.83 2.86 5.59
N HIS A 277 28.47 3.37 4.42
CA HIS A 277 28.98 4.63 3.89
C HIS A 277 28.19 5.83 4.43
N ALA A 278 26.86 5.77 4.42
CA ALA A 278 26.00 6.88 4.81
C ALA A 278 26.12 7.24 6.31
N ARG A 279 26.39 6.27 7.20
CA ARG A 279 26.55 6.50 8.65
C ARG A 279 27.72 7.41 9.01
N LYS A 280 28.70 7.56 8.11
CA LYS A 280 29.85 8.46 8.28
C LYS A 280 29.49 9.93 8.09
N THR A 281 28.37 10.22 7.42
CA THR A 281 27.88 11.58 7.18
C THR A 281 26.91 11.99 8.28
N ILE A 282 27.28 12.96 9.11
CA ILE A 282 26.51 13.33 10.31
C ILE A 282 25.04 13.68 10.02
N ALA A 283 24.79 14.39 8.91
CA ALA A 283 23.46 14.81 8.48
C ALA A 283 22.54 13.64 8.06
N LEU A 284 23.12 12.48 7.69
CA LEU A 284 22.40 11.28 7.24
C LEU A 284 22.40 10.17 8.28
N LYS A 285 23.24 10.26 9.32
CA LYS A 285 23.50 9.18 10.28
C LYS A 285 22.22 8.65 10.94
N ALA A 286 21.38 9.52 11.48
CA ALA A 286 20.15 9.11 12.16
C ALA A 286 19.20 8.32 11.23
N LEU A 287 18.88 8.89 10.06
CA LEU A 287 18.02 8.24 9.07
C LEU A 287 18.63 6.95 8.51
N SER A 288 19.96 6.90 8.35
CA SER A 288 20.65 5.68 7.88
C SER A 288 20.60 4.56 8.92
N ILE A 289 20.72 4.88 10.21
CA ILE A 289 20.54 3.91 11.30
C ILE A 289 19.09 3.42 11.33
N THR A 290 18.11 4.32 11.25
CA THR A 290 16.69 3.94 11.18
C THR A 290 16.41 3.02 10.00
N LEU A 291 16.95 3.35 8.81
CA LEU A 291 16.82 2.52 7.61
C LEU A 291 17.39 1.11 7.84
N PHE A 292 18.60 1.02 8.40
CA PHE A 292 19.23 -0.26 8.67
C PHE A 292 18.43 -1.11 9.66
N LEU A 293 17.92 -0.51 10.74
CA LEU A 293 17.07 -1.20 11.72
C LEU A 293 15.76 -1.70 11.08
N LEU A 294 15.10 -0.89 10.25
CA LEU A 294 13.88 -1.31 9.55
C LEU A 294 14.12 -2.49 8.61
N ILE A 295 15.26 -2.52 7.91
CA ILE A 295 15.61 -3.64 7.02
C ILE A 295 15.89 -4.91 7.83
N LEU A 296 16.61 -4.80 8.94
CA LEU A 296 16.80 -5.94 9.84
C LEU A 296 15.48 -6.43 10.42
N SER A 297 14.57 -5.53 10.81
CA SER A 297 13.23 -5.91 11.28
C SER A 297 12.39 -6.56 10.17
N SER A 298 12.48 -6.07 8.94
CA SER A 298 11.82 -6.67 7.77
C SER A 298 12.36 -8.08 7.51
N PHE A 299 13.69 -8.26 7.54
CA PHE A 299 14.32 -9.55 7.36
C PHE A 299 13.91 -10.53 8.48
N ALA A 300 13.99 -10.10 9.74
CA ALA A 300 13.60 -10.90 10.90
C ALA A 300 12.12 -11.32 10.85
N THR A 301 11.21 -10.40 10.50
CA THR A 301 9.79 -10.74 10.33
C THR A 301 9.55 -11.72 9.17
N GLY A 302 10.35 -11.65 8.09
CA GLY A 302 10.33 -12.64 7.01
C GLY A 302 10.77 -14.04 7.47
N VAL A 303 11.83 -14.12 8.29
CA VAL A 303 12.27 -15.38 8.93
C VAL A 303 11.18 -15.93 9.86
N LEU A 304 10.56 -15.07 10.68
CA LEU A 304 9.46 -15.46 11.56
C LEU A 304 8.27 -16.04 10.76
N LEU A 305 7.92 -15.44 9.62
CA LEU A 305 6.89 -15.99 8.73
C LEU A 305 7.26 -17.39 8.24
N SER A 306 8.53 -17.62 7.90
CA SER A 306 9.01 -18.92 7.43
C SER A 306 9.10 -19.99 8.54
N TRP A 307 9.37 -19.60 9.79
CA TRP A 307 9.62 -20.57 10.87
C TRP A 307 8.37 -20.90 11.69
N PHE A 308 7.38 -20.01 11.69
CA PHE A 308 6.17 -20.15 12.51
C PHE A 308 4.90 -20.33 11.66
N ASN A 309 5.00 -20.94 10.48
CA ASN A 309 3.87 -21.26 9.60
C ASN A 309 3.03 -20.03 9.21
N VAL A 310 3.71 -18.96 8.79
CA VAL A 310 3.12 -17.72 8.27
C VAL A 310 2.05 -17.12 9.21
N PRO A 311 2.38 -16.73 10.47
CA PRO A 311 1.38 -16.24 11.41
C PRO A 311 0.59 -15.04 10.86
N ALA A 312 -0.75 -15.08 10.96
CA ALA A 312 -1.62 -14.07 10.36
C ALA A 312 -1.33 -12.63 10.80
N ALA A 313 -0.86 -12.45 12.05
CA ALA A 313 -0.50 -11.14 12.61
C ALA A 313 0.87 -10.62 12.11
N VAL A 314 1.80 -11.49 11.75
CA VAL A 314 3.15 -11.09 11.30
C VAL A 314 3.14 -10.63 9.85
N GLN A 315 2.25 -11.19 9.02
CA GLN A 315 2.11 -10.82 7.60
C GLN A 315 1.89 -9.30 7.38
N PRO A 316 0.89 -8.65 8.01
CA PRO A 316 0.68 -7.21 7.83
C PRO A 316 1.82 -6.37 8.39
N VAL A 317 2.47 -6.83 9.47
CA VAL A 317 3.62 -6.14 10.07
C VAL A 317 4.82 -6.17 9.12
N HIS A 318 5.14 -7.33 8.53
CA HIS A 318 6.24 -7.49 7.58
C HIS A 318 6.10 -6.55 6.39
N LEU A 319 4.90 -6.53 5.77
CA LEU A 319 4.61 -5.63 4.65
C LEU A 319 4.69 -4.16 5.06
N THR A 320 4.14 -3.80 6.21
CA THR A 320 4.15 -2.41 6.69
C THR A 320 5.57 -1.91 6.93
N ILE A 321 6.43 -2.72 7.57
CA ILE A 321 7.84 -2.38 7.76
C ILE A 321 8.52 -2.14 6.40
N ALA A 322 8.31 -3.01 5.42
CA ALA A 322 8.87 -2.83 4.07
C ALA A 322 8.41 -1.52 3.41
N THR A 323 7.14 -1.14 3.54
CA THR A 323 6.65 0.15 3.01
C THR A 323 7.20 1.37 3.74
N VAL A 324 7.36 1.29 5.07
CA VAL A 324 7.97 2.37 5.85
C VAL A 324 9.44 2.54 5.46
N THR A 325 10.15 1.44 5.21
CA THR A 325 11.52 1.45 4.66
C THR A 325 11.61 2.24 3.36
N ILE A 326 10.69 2.01 2.41
CA ILE A 326 10.60 2.81 1.17
C ILE A 326 10.44 4.31 1.49
N GLY A 327 9.55 4.67 2.42
CA GLY A 327 9.37 6.07 2.82
C GLY A 327 10.62 6.73 3.41
N VAL A 328 11.38 5.99 4.22
CA VAL A 328 12.67 6.46 4.77
C VAL A 328 13.71 6.60 3.67
N GLN A 329 13.80 5.63 2.74
CA GLN A 329 14.69 5.73 1.58
C GLN A 329 14.35 6.94 0.70
N LEU A 330 13.07 7.19 0.43
CA LEU A 330 12.62 8.37 -0.33
C LEU A 330 12.97 9.68 0.40
N THR A 331 12.82 9.71 1.73
CA THR A 331 13.21 10.87 2.54
C THR A 331 14.72 11.16 2.42
N LEU A 332 15.56 10.11 2.50
CA LEU A 332 17.00 10.22 2.26
C LEU A 332 17.29 10.69 0.83
N PHE A 333 16.61 10.12 -0.16
CA PHE A 333 16.83 10.41 -1.58
C PHE A 333 16.53 11.86 -1.92
N PHE A 334 15.45 12.42 -1.40
CA PHE A 334 15.10 13.82 -1.67
C PHE A 334 16.03 14.81 -0.99
N ARG A 335 16.56 14.46 0.19
CA ARG A 335 17.57 15.26 0.92
C ARG A 335 18.95 15.21 0.27
N MET A 336 19.29 14.17 -0.49
CA MET A 336 20.59 14.05 -1.13
C MET A 336 20.63 14.74 -2.50
N LYS A 337 21.55 15.68 -2.68
CA LYS A 337 21.89 16.32 -3.96
C LYS A 337 23.24 15.82 -4.43
N SER A 338 23.39 15.59 -5.73
CA SER A 338 24.67 15.18 -6.33
C SER A 338 25.55 16.40 -6.55
N VAL A 339 26.82 16.31 -6.16
CA VAL A 339 27.91 17.23 -6.55
C VAL A 339 28.57 16.75 -7.82
#